data_AF-A0A816PIL8-F1
#
_entry.id   AF-A0A816PIL8-F1
#
_cell.length_a   1.000
_cell.length_b   1.000
_cell.length_c   1.000
_cell.angle_alpha   90.00
_cell.angle_beta   90.00
_cell.angle_gamma   90.00
#
_symmetry.space_group_name_H-M   'P 1'
#
loop_
_entity.id
_entity.type
_entity.pdbx_description
1 polymer ?
#
loop_
_entity_poly.entity_id
_entity_poly.type
_entity_poly.pdbx_seq_one_letter_code
_entity_poly.pdbx_strand_id
1 'polypeptide(L)'
;MSDKSSHQYEEIDYSSILPKGASAPPLPNSPVYLENRREVGSMDDDGYLIPSSSNVGLPAQVSQLQAEVTLAMQAAEEKAVAAELAVVARLKVAEAEADARVKVAEARAKVAEAEADARVKVAEAKAEAKVKDLEAKIKSLEAKLTVAVVDKRVAELKEDVVSVML
;
A
#
# COMPACT_ATOMS: atom_id res chain seq x y z
N MET A 1 -24.35 -9.34 -23.36
CA MET A 1 -24.68 -7.98 -22.90
C MET A 1 -24.51 -7.09 -24.11
N SER A 2 -25.63 -6.70 -24.73
CA SER A 2 -25.64 -5.89 -25.96
C SER A 2 -26.05 -4.48 -25.58
N ASP A 3 -25.12 -3.54 -25.72
CA ASP A 3 -25.37 -2.13 -25.50
C ASP A 3 -26.30 -1.60 -26.60
N LYS A 4 -27.50 -1.19 -26.19
CA LYS A 4 -28.41 -0.42 -27.03
C LYS A 4 -28.00 1.05 -26.92
N SER A 5 -27.17 1.49 -27.86
CA SER A 5 -26.93 2.91 -28.14
C SER A 5 -28.26 3.54 -28.57
N SER A 6 -28.87 4.36 -27.71
CA SER A 6 -29.99 5.21 -28.12
C SER A 6 -29.45 6.37 -28.93
N HIS A 7 -29.66 6.33 -30.25
CA HIS A 7 -29.53 7.51 -31.07
C HIS A 7 -30.77 8.37 -30.82
N GLN A 8 -30.58 9.51 -30.14
CA GLN A 8 -31.58 10.56 -30.14
C GLN A 8 -31.59 11.14 -31.56
N TYR A 9 -32.64 10.84 -32.31
CA TYR A 9 -32.89 11.42 -33.62
C TYR A 9 -33.57 12.76 -33.40
N GLU A 10 -32.91 13.85 -33.79
CA GLU A 10 -33.58 15.14 -33.95
C GLU A 10 -34.52 15.03 -35.16
N GLU A 11 -35.82 15.12 -34.87
CA GLU A 11 -36.88 15.16 -35.87
C GLU A 11 -36.78 16.52 -36.58
N ILE A 12 -36.21 16.54 -37.79
CA ILE A 12 -36.07 17.78 -38.57
C ILE A 12 -37.45 18.13 -39.13
N ASP A 13 -37.99 19.27 -38.69
CA ASP A 13 -39.27 19.79 -39.18
C ASP A 13 -39.13 20.33 -40.62
N TYR A 14 -39.58 19.52 -41.59
CA TYR A 14 -39.54 19.78 -43.02
C TYR A 14 -40.47 20.92 -43.50
N SER A 15 -41.29 21.50 -42.62
CA SER A 15 -42.18 22.63 -42.98
C SER A 15 -41.42 23.90 -43.40
N SER A 16 -40.13 23.99 -43.06
CA SER A 16 -39.25 25.12 -43.39
C SER A 16 -38.54 25.02 -44.75
N ILE A 17 -38.50 23.82 -45.37
CA ILE A 17 -37.70 23.55 -46.57
C ILE A 17 -38.59 23.39 -47.83
N LEU A 18 -39.88 23.14 -47.64
CA LEU A 18 -40.83 23.04 -48.74
C LEU A 18 -41.38 24.42 -49.12
N PRO A 19 -41.37 24.81 -50.42
CA PRO A 19 -42.03 26.03 -50.86
C PRO A 19 -43.53 25.93 -50.53
N LYS A 20 -44.09 26.98 -49.90
CA LYS A 20 -45.51 27.06 -49.53
C LYS A 20 -46.40 26.75 -50.76
N GLY A 21 -46.96 25.55 -50.80
CA GLY A 21 -47.89 25.11 -51.86
C GLY A 21 -47.59 23.78 -52.54
N ALA A 22 -46.49 23.08 -52.25
CA ALA A 22 -46.23 21.76 -52.82
C ALA A 22 -46.89 20.64 -51.98
N SER A 23 -47.93 19.97 -52.51
CA SER A 23 -48.64 18.87 -51.82
C SER A 23 -48.22 17.47 -52.27
N ALA A 24 -47.06 17.32 -52.92
CA ALA A 24 -46.57 16.04 -53.40
C ALA A 24 -45.27 15.67 -52.68
N PRO A 25 -45.15 14.44 -52.13
CA PRO A 25 -43.88 13.97 -51.61
C PRO A 25 -42.82 14.00 -52.73
N PRO A 26 -41.56 14.34 -52.41
CA PRO A 26 -40.49 14.35 -53.40
C PRO A 26 -40.34 12.96 -54.04
N LEU A 27 -40.13 12.92 -55.36
CA LEU A 27 -39.95 11.65 -56.06
C LEU A 27 -38.66 10.99 -55.57
N PRO A 28 -38.63 9.65 -55.45
CA PRO A 28 -37.40 8.95 -55.14
C PRO A 28 -36.30 9.25 -56.16
N ASN A 29 -35.06 9.31 -55.69
CA ASN A 29 -33.86 9.72 -56.41
C ASN A 29 -33.88 11.16 -56.96
N SER A 30 -34.79 12.01 -56.50
CA SER A 30 -34.78 13.43 -56.87
C SER A 30 -33.62 14.15 -56.19
N PRO A 31 -32.86 14.98 -56.92
CA PRO A 31 -31.83 15.80 -56.32
C PRO A 31 -32.47 16.85 -55.39
N VAL A 32 -31.97 16.91 -54.16
CA VAL A 32 -32.37 17.85 -53.12
C VAL A 32 -31.35 18.97 -53.10
N TYR A 33 -31.84 20.21 -53.09
CA TYR A 33 -31.01 21.42 -53.11
C TYR A 33 -31.29 22.28 -51.88
N LEU A 34 -30.25 22.98 -51.41
CA LEU A 34 -30.41 24.09 -50.46
C LEU A 34 -31.00 25.33 -51.17
N GLU A 35 -31.44 26.31 -50.38
CA GLU A 35 -31.99 27.59 -50.90
C GLU A 35 -31.02 28.33 -51.86
N ASN A 36 -29.71 28.15 -51.66
CA ASN A 36 -28.68 28.69 -52.54
C ASN A 36 -28.48 27.87 -53.84
N ARG A 37 -29.39 26.93 -54.14
CA ARG A 37 -29.35 25.99 -55.26
C ARG A 37 -28.13 25.07 -55.29
N ARG A 38 -27.44 24.86 -54.16
CA ARG A 38 -26.42 23.81 -54.05
C ARG A 38 -27.10 22.46 -53.85
N GLU A 39 -26.78 21.48 -54.69
CA GLU A 39 -27.23 20.10 -54.51
C GLU A 39 -26.58 19.50 -53.26
N VAL A 40 -27.40 18.95 -52.37
CA VAL A 40 -26.93 18.31 -51.14
C VAL A 40 -26.96 16.79 -51.21
N GLY A 41 -27.76 16.22 -52.11
CA GLY A 41 -27.93 14.79 -52.24
C GLY A 41 -29.18 14.41 -53.02
N SER A 42 -29.56 13.15 -52.99
CA SER A 42 -30.82 12.64 -53.54
C SER A 42 -31.65 11.99 -52.46
N MET A 43 -32.98 12.10 -52.53
CA MET A 43 -33.88 11.40 -51.61
C MET A 43 -33.95 9.91 -52.00
N ASP A 44 -33.89 8.98 -51.06
CA ASP A 44 -34.16 7.55 -51.33
C ASP A 44 -35.67 7.24 -51.33
N ASP A 45 -36.01 5.98 -51.62
CA ASP A 45 -37.39 5.50 -51.68
C ASP A 45 -38.13 5.60 -50.33
N ASP A 46 -37.38 5.66 -49.22
CA ASP A 46 -37.89 5.76 -47.85
C ASP A 46 -37.95 7.22 -47.35
N GLY A 47 -37.54 8.19 -48.18
CA GLY A 47 -37.55 9.60 -47.85
C GLY A 47 -36.33 10.08 -47.06
N TYR A 48 -35.23 9.34 -47.02
CA TYR A 48 -33.97 9.78 -46.44
C TYR A 48 -33.09 10.46 -47.48
N LEU A 49 -32.41 11.53 -47.07
CA LEU A 49 -31.42 12.20 -47.91
C LEU A 49 -30.14 11.35 -47.98
N ILE A 50 -29.84 10.82 -49.16
CA ILE A 50 -28.53 10.28 -49.50
C ILE A 50 -27.64 11.46 -49.91
N PRO A 51 -26.64 11.86 -49.10
CA PRO A 51 -25.79 13.00 -49.42
C PRO A 51 -25.01 12.76 -50.72
N SER A 52 -24.89 13.79 -51.55
CA SER A 52 -24.14 13.73 -52.81
C SER A 52 -22.68 13.39 -52.54
N SER A 53 -22.11 12.44 -53.28
CA SER A 53 -20.72 11.98 -53.15
C SER A 53 -19.69 13.11 -53.29
N SER A 54 -20.09 14.23 -53.90
CA SER A 54 -19.28 15.46 -54.05
C SER A 54 -19.22 16.34 -52.78
N ASN A 55 -20.16 16.19 -51.84
CA ASN A 55 -20.10 16.84 -50.52
C ASN A 55 -19.37 15.97 -49.48
N VAL A 56 -18.93 14.77 -49.86
CA VAL A 56 -18.08 13.89 -49.04
C VAL A 56 -16.62 14.37 -49.16
N GLY A 57 -16.34 15.62 -48.79
CA GLY A 57 -14.98 16.17 -48.63
C GLY A 57 -14.23 15.57 -47.44
N LEU A 58 -14.56 14.34 -47.06
CA LEU A 58 -14.22 13.71 -45.79
C LEU A 58 -13.11 12.65 -45.82
N PRO A 59 -12.64 12.04 -46.94
CA PRO A 59 -11.67 10.95 -46.84
C PRO A 59 -10.30 11.40 -46.30
N ALA A 60 -9.88 12.64 -46.59
CA ALA A 60 -8.62 13.19 -46.07
C ALA A 60 -8.69 13.53 -44.57
N GLN A 61 -9.80 14.15 -44.12
CA GLN A 61 -10.01 14.47 -42.71
C GLN A 61 -10.19 13.21 -41.85
N VAL A 62 -10.92 12.22 -42.36
CA VAL A 62 -11.07 10.91 -41.70
C VAL A 62 -9.73 10.19 -41.62
N SER A 63 -8.90 10.25 -42.66
CA SER A 63 -7.55 9.67 -42.64
C SER A 63 -6.62 10.37 -41.63
N GLN A 64 -6.71 11.70 -41.51
CA GLN A 64 -5.97 12.47 -40.52
C GLN A 64 -6.40 12.11 -39.09
N LEU A 65 -7.71 12.06 -38.83
CA LEU A 65 -8.27 11.64 -37.54
C LEU A 65 -7.85 10.21 -37.18
N GLN A 66 -7.84 9.28 -38.14
CA GLN A 66 -7.36 7.91 -37.91
C GLN A 66 -5.88 7.87 -37.54
N ALA A 67 -5.04 8.69 -38.19
CA ALA A 67 -3.63 8.80 -37.88
C ALA A 67 -3.41 9.38 -36.47
N GLU A 68 -4.13 10.46 -36.11
CA GLU A 68 -4.08 11.07 -34.78
C GLU A 68 -4.52 10.10 -33.67
N VAL A 69 -5.61 9.36 -33.89
CA VAL A 69 -6.09 8.35 -32.93
C VAL A 69 -5.06 7.25 -32.72
N THR A 70 -4.43 6.77 -33.81
CA THR A 70 -3.38 5.74 -33.72
C THR A 70 -2.17 6.24 -32.94
N LEU A 71 -1.74 7.47 -33.19
CA LEU A 71 -0.61 8.10 -32.50
C LEU A 71 -0.93 8.36 -31.02
N ALA A 72 -2.15 8.80 -30.71
CA ALA A 72 -2.62 8.98 -29.35
C ALA A 72 -2.70 7.65 -28.58
N MET A 73 -3.13 6.57 -29.23
CA MET A 73 -3.18 5.24 -28.64
C MET A 73 -1.77 4.72 -28.32
N GLN A 74 -0.82 4.85 -29.25
CA GLN A 74 0.58 4.49 -29.01
C GLN A 74 1.20 5.29 -27.85
N ALA A 75 0.97 6.62 -27.82
CA ALA A 75 1.45 7.46 -26.73
C ALA A 75 0.80 7.10 -25.38
N ALA A 76 -0.46 6.63 -25.38
CA ALA A 76 -1.14 6.16 -24.18
C ALA A 76 -0.56 4.82 -23.70
N GLU A 77 -0.27 3.89 -24.60
CA GLU A 77 0.38 2.61 -24.29
C GLU A 77 1.78 2.84 -23.69
N GLU A 78 2.60 3.70 -24.29
CA GLU A 78 3.93 4.03 -23.76
C GLU A 78 3.84 4.63 -22.36
N LYS A 79 2.87 5.52 -22.11
CA LYS A 79 2.64 6.09 -20.78
C LYS A 79 2.18 5.03 -19.78
N ALA A 80 1.32 4.10 -20.19
CA ALA A 80 0.87 3.00 -19.33
C ALA A 80 2.04 2.10 -18.93
N VAL A 81 2.88 1.70 -19.89
CA VAL A 81 4.08 0.89 -19.63
C VAL A 81 5.06 1.63 -18.72
N ALA A 82 5.29 2.92 -18.95
CA ALA A 82 6.14 3.73 -18.08
C ALA A 82 5.59 3.84 -16.65
N ALA A 83 4.27 3.96 -16.49
CA ALA A 83 3.61 3.98 -15.19
C ALA A 83 3.74 2.64 -14.46
N GLU A 84 3.54 1.51 -15.16
CA GLU A 84 3.74 0.17 -14.59
C GLU A 84 5.19 -0.03 -14.13
N LEU A 85 6.17 0.34 -14.96
CA LEU A 85 7.58 0.27 -14.59
C LEU A 85 7.90 1.13 -13.38
N ALA A 86 7.33 2.33 -13.28
CA ALA A 86 7.51 3.20 -12.12
C ALA A 86 6.91 2.59 -10.84
N VAL A 87 5.75 1.92 -10.93
CA VAL A 87 5.15 1.20 -9.81
C VAL A 87 6.04 0.02 -9.38
N VAL A 88 6.49 -0.80 -10.32
CA VAL A 88 7.41 -1.92 -10.03
C VAL A 88 8.70 -1.44 -9.38
N ALA A 89 9.28 -0.34 -9.87
CA ALA A 89 10.48 0.25 -9.27
C ALA A 89 10.23 0.70 -7.82
N ARG A 90 9.10 1.37 -7.55
CA ARG A 90 8.72 1.78 -6.20
C ARG A 90 8.49 0.58 -5.27
N LEU A 91 7.86 -0.47 -5.75
CA LEU A 91 7.64 -1.69 -4.98
C LEU A 91 8.96 -2.36 -4.59
N LYS A 92 9.92 -2.47 -5.52
CA LYS A 92 11.25 -3.01 -5.24
C LYS A 92 12.02 -2.18 -4.20
N VAL A 93 11.91 -0.86 -4.26
CA VAL A 93 12.51 0.03 -3.24
C VAL A 93 11.85 -0.19 -1.88
N ALA A 94 10.51 -0.26 -1.84
CA ALA A 94 9.77 -0.49 -0.60
C ALA A 94 10.09 -1.85 0.04
N GLU A 95 10.25 -2.89 -0.79
CA GLU A 95 10.67 -4.24 -0.34
C GLU A 95 12.08 -4.20 0.28
N ALA A 96 13.05 -3.57 -0.41
CA ALA A 96 14.41 -3.42 0.11
C ALA A 96 14.47 -2.61 1.42
N GLU A 97 13.65 -1.56 1.54
CA GLU A 97 13.53 -0.79 2.78
C GLU A 97 12.91 -1.62 3.92
N ALA A 98 11.90 -2.43 3.62
CA ALA A 98 11.27 -3.32 4.60
C ALA A 98 12.29 -4.36 5.11
N ASP A 99 13.04 -5.00 4.22
CA ASP A 99 14.09 -5.95 4.57
C ASP A 99 15.18 -5.33 5.43
N ALA A 100 15.61 -4.10 5.09
CA ALA A 100 16.58 -3.36 5.88
C ALA A 100 16.06 -3.09 7.30
N ARG A 101 14.78 -2.70 7.44
CA ARG A 101 14.15 -2.47 8.75
C ARG A 101 14.06 -3.75 9.57
N VAL A 102 13.73 -4.88 8.96
CA VAL A 102 13.70 -6.20 9.63
C VAL A 102 15.09 -6.53 10.16
N LYS A 103 16.14 -6.43 9.33
CA LYS A 103 17.53 -6.70 9.77
C LYS A 103 17.96 -5.81 10.93
N VAL A 104 17.59 -4.53 10.91
CA VAL A 104 17.87 -3.61 12.03
C VAL A 104 17.12 -4.02 13.30
N ALA A 105 15.85 -4.41 13.18
CA ALA A 105 15.05 -4.87 14.31
C ALA A 105 15.62 -6.15 14.93
N GLU A 106 16.00 -7.13 14.11
CA GLU A 106 16.65 -8.37 14.56
C GLU A 106 17.98 -8.11 15.26
N ALA A 107 18.80 -7.21 14.72
CA ALA A 107 20.06 -6.82 15.36
C ALA A 107 19.83 -6.18 16.73
N ARG A 108 18.83 -5.30 16.85
CA ARG A 108 18.46 -4.68 18.13
C ARG A 108 17.94 -5.71 19.14
N ALA A 109 17.16 -6.69 18.69
CA ALA A 109 16.67 -7.76 19.56
C ALA A 109 17.83 -8.59 20.14
N LYS A 110 18.80 -8.99 19.31
CA LYS A 110 20.00 -9.72 19.76
C LYS A 110 20.84 -8.93 20.77
N VAL A 111 20.99 -7.61 20.56
CA VAL A 111 21.68 -6.74 21.52
C VAL A 111 20.93 -6.69 22.84
N ALA A 112 19.61 -6.51 22.81
CA ALA A 112 18.79 -6.45 24.02
C ALA A 112 18.85 -7.78 24.82
N GLU A 113 18.85 -8.92 24.14
CA GLU A 113 19.01 -10.24 24.74
C GLU A 113 20.38 -10.37 25.42
N ALA A 114 21.47 -10.02 24.72
CA ALA A 114 22.82 -10.05 25.28
C ALA A 114 22.98 -9.12 26.50
N GLU A 115 22.37 -7.94 26.46
CA GLU A 115 22.36 -7.02 27.60
C GLU A 115 21.59 -7.58 28.80
N ALA A 116 20.44 -8.24 28.56
CA ALA A 116 19.67 -8.88 29.61
C ALA A 116 20.47 -10.01 30.27
N ASP A 117 21.09 -10.89 29.48
CA ASP A 117 21.96 -11.96 29.97
C ASP A 117 23.13 -11.43 30.79
N ALA A 118 23.77 -10.35 30.34
CA ALA A 118 24.86 -9.72 31.07
C ALA A 118 24.38 -9.19 32.43
N ARG A 119 23.19 -8.57 32.49
CA ARG A 119 22.61 -8.09 33.74
C ARG A 119 22.29 -9.22 34.72
N VAL A 120 21.77 -10.34 34.21
CA VAL A 120 21.51 -11.54 35.02
C VAL A 120 22.80 -12.06 35.63
N LYS A 121 23.86 -12.26 34.83
CA LYS A 121 25.17 -12.72 35.32
C LYS A 121 25.76 -11.81 36.39
N VAL A 122 25.62 -10.49 36.23
CA VAL A 122 26.07 -9.51 37.24
C VAL A 122 25.25 -9.63 38.52
N ALA A 123 23.93 -9.83 38.42
CA ALA A 123 23.06 -10.01 39.58
C ALA A 123 23.39 -11.31 40.33
N GLU A 124 23.59 -12.40 39.60
CA GLU A 124 24.00 -13.71 40.16
C GLU A 124 25.34 -13.61 40.88
N ALA A 125 26.36 -13.01 40.25
CA ALA A 125 27.67 -12.80 40.88
C ALA A 125 27.58 -11.97 42.17
N LYS A 126 26.74 -10.92 42.18
CA LYS A 126 26.48 -10.11 43.38
C LYS A 126 25.78 -10.92 44.47
N ALA A 127 24.83 -11.78 44.10
CA ALA A 127 24.14 -12.65 45.05
C ALA A 127 25.11 -13.67 45.66
N GLU A 128 25.92 -14.33 44.84
CA GLU A 128 26.92 -15.29 45.31
C GLU A 128 27.95 -14.65 46.26
N ALA A 129 28.42 -13.44 45.95
CA ALA A 129 29.32 -12.69 46.83
C ALA A 129 28.68 -12.39 48.19
N LYS A 130 27.39 -12.02 48.23
CA LYS A 130 26.65 -11.80 49.48
C LYS A 130 26.49 -13.10 50.28
N VAL A 131 26.23 -14.21 49.62
CA VAL A 131 26.13 -15.52 50.28
C VAL A 131 27.46 -15.86 50.95
N LYS A 132 28.59 -15.72 50.25
CA LYS A 132 29.93 -15.98 50.83
C LYS A 132 30.24 -15.08 52.03
N ASP A 133 29.88 -13.79 51.97
CA ASP A 133 30.05 -12.88 53.10
C ASP A 133 29.21 -13.30 54.32
N LEU A 134 27.95 -13.71 54.09
CA LEU A 134 27.08 -14.21 55.15
C LEU A 134 27.61 -15.53 55.74
N GLU A 135 28.07 -16.46 54.93
CA GLU A 135 28.69 -17.72 55.40
C GLU A 135 29.91 -17.46 56.26
N ALA A 136 30.78 -16.51 55.86
CA ALA A 136 31.94 -16.12 56.66
C ALA A 136 31.53 -15.51 58.01
N LYS A 137 30.50 -14.66 58.02
CA LYS A 137 29.93 -14.09 59.26
C LYS A 137 29.34 -15.16 60.16
N ILE A 138 28.60 -16.12 59.60
CA ILE A 138 28.03 -17.25 60.35
C ILE A 138 29.15 -18.05 61.00
N LYS A 139 30.18 -18.47 60.25
CA LYS A 139 31.33 -19.20 60.81
C LYS A 139 32.03 -18.42 61.92
N SER A 140 32.19 -17.11 61.77
CA SER A 140 32.75 -16.27 62.84
C SER A 140 31.86 -16.23 64.08
N LEU A 141 30.55 -16.20 63.93
CA LEU A 141 29.61 -16.19 65.05
C LEU A 141 29.57 -17.54 65.75
N GLU A 142 29.58 -18.64 65.00
CA GLU A 142 29.69 -20.00 65.54
C GLU A 142 30.94 -20.14 66.39
N ALA A 143 32.11 -19.71 65.90
CA ALA A 143 33.36 -19.76 66.66
C ALA A 143 33.28 -18.94 67.96
N LYS A 144 32.72 -17.72 67.90
CA LYS A 144 32.52 -16.88 69.09
C LYS A 144 31.57 -17.52 70.10
N LEU A 145 30.48 -18.13 69.63
CA LEU A 145 29.52 -18.82 70.47
C LEU A 145 30.16 -20.02 71.16
N THR A 146 30.95 -20.83 70.44
CA THR A 146 31.67 -21.97 71.03
C THR A 146 32.60 -21.53 72.15
N VAL A 147 33.38 -20.46 71.94
CA VAL A 147 34.27 -19.92 72.99
C VAL A 147 33.46 -19.46 74.20
N ALA A 148 32.40 -18.68 73.98
CA ALA A 148 31.56 -18.18 75.08
C ALA A 148 30.91 -19.31 75.89
N VAL A 149 30.47 -20.38 75.23
CA VAL A 149 29.90 -21.57 75.90
C VAL A 149 30.96 -22.28 76.73
N VAL A 150 32.18 -22.45 76.21
CA VAL A 150 33.30 -23.06 76.95
C VAL A 150 33.69 -22.22 78.15
N ASP A 151 33.85 -20.90 77.98
CA ASP A 151 34.22 -19.97 79.06
C ASP A 151 33.19 -20.01 80.19
N LYS A 152 31.90 -20.00 79.85
CA LYS A 152 30.81 -20.15 80.82
C LYS A 152 30.92 -21.47 81.59
N ARG A 153 31.15 -22.58 80.88
CA ARG A 153 31.26 -23.91 81.50
C ARG A 153 32.48 -24.02 82.42
N VAL A 154 33.60 -23.41 82.04
CA VAL A 154 34.81 -23.34 82.87
C VAL A 154 34.55 -22.51 84.14
N ALA A 155 33.80 -21.41 84.03
CA ALA A 155 33.42 -20.60 85.19
C ALA A 155 32.55 -21.41 86.17
N GLU A 156 31.51 -22.09 85.68
CA GLU A 156 30.63 -22.96 86.48
C GLU A 156 31.45 -24.05 87.21
N LEU A 157 32.34 -24.76 86.49
CA LEU A 157 33.16 -25.81 87.09
C LEU A 157 34.13 -25.28 88.16
N LYS A 158 34.64 -24.05 88.01
CA LYS A 158 35.49 -23.43 89.04
C LYS A 158 34.72 -23.16 90.32
N GLU A 159 33.47 -22.69 90.22
CA GLU A 159 32.60 -22.50 91.39
C GLU A 159 32.27 -23.83 92.08
N ASP A 160 31.97 -24.88 91.31
CA ASP A 160 31.73 -26.22 91.85
C ASP A 160 32.95 -26.77 92.61
N VAL A 161 34.16 -26.63 92.06
CA VAL A 161 35.40 -27.12 92.70
C VAL A 161 35.68 -26.37 94.01
N VAL A 162 35.51 -25.05 94.03
CA VAL A 162 35.66 -24.25 95.26
C VAL A 162 34.67 -24.70 96.33
N SER A 163 33.42 -24.97 95.93
CA SER A 163 32.36 -25.43 96.84
C SER A 163 32.63 -26.81 97.46
N VAL A 164 33.38 -27.67 96.77
CA VAL A 164 33.79 -29.00 97.29
C VAL A 164 34.99 -28.91 98.25
N MET A 165 35.81 -27.86 98.15
CA MET A 165 37.03 -27.70 98.96
C MET A 165 36.83 -26.93 100.28
N LEU A 166 35.70 -26.23 100.45
CA LEU A 166 35.33 -25.49 101.68
C LEU A 166 34.40 -26.31 102.57
#